data_AF-A0A2E8QKQ3-F1
#
_entry.id   AF-A0A2E8QKQ3-F1
#
_cell.length_a   1.000
_cell.length_b   1.000
_cell.length_c   1.000
_cell.angle_alpha   90.00
_cell.angle_beta   90.00
_cell.angle_gamma   90.00
#
_symmetry.space_group_name_H-M   'P 1'
#
loop_
_entity.id
_entity.type
_entity.pdbx_description
1 polymer ?
#
loop_
_entity_poly.entity_id
_entity_poly.type
_entity_poly.pdbx_seq_one_letter_code
_entity_poly.pdbx_strand_id
1 'polypeptide(L)'
;MLKIKDLLEINDYTYGQLWPHMNKQTLTILAAIAVLILMSQPAVADEHEETAEGESNPIIDIVLPLSLAFIMFSLGLGLTTSDFGLVFTEPKAFAIGITNQMLVLPIIGFSIATMVGLSGEMAVGLMILACCPGGVTSNILTKLAKGDTALSISYTAVVSVVTVISLPLIIGFSMDHFMGEAAPEIDILGLGVTMFLLTALPVTVGMLMRRYSPERTDGIEPGASKLAAGLFVIIVIAAIVSEFDTLMDNLGTLGPAVIILNVVMLGIGWSSASVLGLNEQRATTVAIESGIQNASVGITVGGLIMAPAAGATLSTLSLPSGVYGVLMYLVIAPFLFWRRSSSVQE
;
A
#
# COMPACT_ATOMS: atom_id res chain seq x y z
N MET A 1 -11.14 26.38 -20.33
CA MET A 1 -11.96 25.37 -19.66
C MET A 1 -12.58 24.42 -20.69
N LEU A 2 -11.85 23.38 -21.10
CA LEU A 2 -12.52 22.20 -21.64
C LEU A 2 -13.26 21.55 -20.48
N LYS A 3 -14.56 21.25 -20.62
CA LYS A 3 -15.31 20.58 -19.57
C LYS A 3 -14.78 19.15 -19.47
N ILE A 4 -14.49 18.67 -18.27
CA ILE A 4 -14.03 17.29 -17.98
C ILE A 4 -14.94 16.23 -18.64
N LYS A 5 -16.21 16.58 -18.89
CA LYS A 5 -17.18 15.77 -19.61
C LYS A 5 -16.79 15.49 -21.08
N ASP A 6 -16.13 16.45 -21.74
CA ASP A 6 -15.73 16.35 -23.15
C ASP A 6 -14.52 15.41 -23.35
N LEU A 7 -13.72 15.17 -22.30
CA LEU A 7 -12.60 14.21 -22.32
C LEU A 7 -13.04 12.76 -22.09
N LEU A 8 -14.20 12.55 -21.46
CA LEU A 8 -14.72 11.21 -21.12
C LEU A 8 -15.74 10.69 -22.16
N GLU A 9 -16.23 11.54 -23.06
CA GLU A 9 -17.16 11.18 -24.15
C GLU A 9 -16.45 10.94 -25.51
N ILE A 10 -15.20 10.46 -25.50
CA ILE A 10 -14.53 10.06 -26.75
C ILE A 10 -15.16 8.76 -27.26
N ASN A 11 -16.09 8.91 -28.21
CA ASN A 11 -16.76 7.82 -28.89
C ASN A 11 -15.77 6.93 -29.66
N ASP A 12 -16.08 5.64 -29.85
CA ASP A 12 -15.18 4.64 -30.45
C ASP A 12 -14.67 5.02 -31.86
N TYR A 13 -15.44 5.86 -32.55
CA TYR A 13 -15.12 6.41 -33.85
C TYR A 13 -13.96 7.44 -33.81
N THR A 14 -13.93 8.28 -32.78
CA THR A 14 -12.93 9.34 -32.60
C THR A 14 -11.60 8.76 -32.11
N TYR A 15 -11.66 7.68 -31.33
CA TYR A 15 -10.49 6.92 -30.87
C TYR A 15 -9.64 6.35 -32.03
N GLY A 16 -10.28 5.80 -33.06
CA GLY A 16 -9.59 5.18 -34.20
C GLY A 16 -8.84 6.16 -35.11
N GLN A 17 -9.24 7.43 -35.15
CA GLN A 17 -8.62 8.43 -36.04
C GLN A 17 -7.36 9.10 -35.46
N LEU A 18 -7.26 9.13 -34.13
CA LEU A 18 -6.50 10.16 -33.46
C LEU A 18 -5.28 9.52 -32.73
N TRP A 19 -5.37 8.24 -32.35
CA TRP A 19 -4.26 7.42 -31.84
C TRP A 19 -4.30 5.96 -32.36
N PRO A 20 -4.07 5.74 -33.67
CA PRO A 20 -4.31 4.45 -34.34
C PRO A 20 -3.44 3.28 -33.86
N HIS A 21 -2.40 3.55 -33.06
CA HIS A 21 -1.45 2.53 -32.58
C HIS A 21 -1.53 2.24 -31.08
N MET A 22 -2.37 2.95 -30.32
CA MET A 22 -2.41 2.84 -28.85
C MET A 22 -3.70 2.17 -28.41
N ASN A 23 -3.64 1.12 -27.59
CA ASN A 23 -4.85 0.45 -27.11
C ASN A 23 -5.64 1.35 -26.13
N LYS A 24 -6.96 1.12 -25.99
CA LYS A 24 -7.84 1.93 -25.13
C LYS A 24 -7.34 2.01 -23.69
N GLN A 25 -6.79 0.92 -23.16
CA GLN A 25 -6.27 0.86 -21.79
C GLN A 25 -5.07 1.80 -21.59
N THR A 26 -4.16 1.87 -22.57
CA THR A 26 -3.03 2.80 -22.55
C THR A 26 -3.50 4.25 -22.60
N LEU A 27 -4.56 4.55 -23.37
CA LEU A 27 -5.14 5.89 -23.40
C LEU A 27 -5.82 6.25 -22.08
N THR A 28 -6.54 5.32 -21.45
CA THR A 28 -7.16 5.55 -20.13
C THR A 28 -6.11 5.76 -19.04
N ILE A 29 -5.03 4.98 -19.06
CA ILE A 29 -3.91 5.14 -18.12
C ILE A 29 -3.22 6.48 -18.35
N LEU A 30 -2.95 6.86 -19.59
CA LEU A 30 -2.33 8.15 -19.91
C LEU A 30 -3.25 9.33 -19.61
N ALA A 31 -4.57 9.18 -19.77
CA ALA A 31 -5.54 10.19 -19.38
C ALA A 31 -5.60 10.33 -17.85
N ALA A 32 -5.59 9.21 -17.10
CA ALA A 32 -5.53 9.25 -15.63
C ALA A 32 -4.22 9.87 -15.13
N ILE A 33 -3.07 9.49 -15.73
CA ILE A 33 -1.76 10.09 -15.44
C ILE A 33 -1.75 11.58 -15.80
N ALA A 34 -2.27 11.96 -16.97
CA ALA A 34 -2.32 13.36 -17.39
C ALA A 34 -3.23 14.18 -16.48
N VAL A 35 -4.36 13.64 -16.03
CA VAL A 35 -5.24 14.26 -15.04
C VAL A 35 -4.51 14.41 -13.71
N LEU A 36 -3.83 13.37 -13.22
CA LEU A 36 -3.04 13.44 -11.99
C LEU A 36 -1.86 14.44 -12.09
N ILE A 37 -1.17 14.53 -13.23
CA ILE A 37 -0.08 15.50 -13.47
C ILE A 37 -0.61 16.94 -13.60
N LEU A 38 -1.75 17.13 -14.27
CA LEU A 38 -2.42 18.43 -14.38
C LEU A 38 -2.99 18.88 -13.03
N MET A 39 -3.37 17.92 -12.18
CA MET A 39 -3.87 18.16 -10.83
C MET A 39 -2.75 18.34 -9.80
N SER A 40 -1.54 17.83 -10.05
CA SER A 40 -0.37 18.01 -9.18
C SER A 40 0.40 19.29 -9.44
N GLN A 41 -0.09 20.20 -10.28
CA GLN A 41 0.54 21.51 -10.45
C GLN A 41 0.18 22.38 -9.24
N PRO A 42 1.16 23.08 -8.63
CA PRO A 42 0.85 24.07 -7.60
C PRO A 42 -0.08 25.11 -8.24
N ALA A 43 -1.17 25.44 -7.54
CA ALA A 43 -2.06 26.51 -7.96
C ALA A 43 -1.21 27.77 -8.15
N VAL A 44 -1.28 28.35 -9.36
CA VAL A 44 -0.58 29.59 -9.68
C VAL A 44 -0.96 30.62 -8.62
N ALA A 45 0.02 31.05 -7.83
CA ALA A 45 -0.16 32.02 -6.76
C ALA A 45 -0.72 33.32 -7.34
N ASP A 46 -1.95 33.67 -6.97
CA ASP A 46 -2.44 35.03 -7.06
C ASP A 46 -2.05 35.72 -5.74
N GLU A 47 -1.21 36.75 -5.84
CA GLU A 47 -0.57 37.43 -4.71
C GLU A 47 -1.57 38.25 -3.88
N HIS A 48 -2.47 37.66 -3.09
CA HIS A 48 -3.17 38.38 -2.02
C HIS A 48 -3.17 37.53 -0.73
N GLU A 49 -2.22 37.83 0.17
CA GLU A 49 -2.24 37.39 1.58
C GLU A 49 -3.46 38.00 2.30
N GLU A 50 -4.34 37.16 2.84
CA GLU A 50 -4.98 37.40 4.14
C GLU A 50 -5.66 36.12 4.69
N THR A 51 -5.22 35.72 5.88
CA THR A 51 -5.85 34.79 6.86
C THR A 51 -5.99 33.31 6.52
N ALA A 52 -5.36 32.51 7.39
CA ALA A 52 -5.41 31.07 7.50
C ALA A 52 -6.83 30.54 7.79
N GLU A 53 -7.44 29.91 6.79
CA GLU A 53 -8.40 28.81 6.95
C GLU A 53 -8.09 27.77 5.85
N GLY A 54 -8.05 26.50 6.24
CA GLY A 54 -7.44 25.42 5.47
C GLY A 54 -7.88 25.34 4.01
N GLU A 55 -6.93 25.51 3.10
CA GLU A 55 -7.04 24.96 1.75
C GLU A 55 -7.01 23.44 1.85
N SER A 56 -8.18 22.83 2.06
CA SER A 56 -8.37 21.40 1.81
C SER A 56 -7.95 21.15 0.37
N ASN A 57 -6.83 20.47 0.14
CA ASN A 57 -6.45 20.06 -1.20
C ASN A 57 -7.36 18.89 -1.57
N PRO A 58 -8.44 19.11 -2.36
CA PRO A 58 -9.50 18.11 -2.57
C PRO A 58 -8.96 16.86 -3.28
N ILE A 59 -7.75 16.93 -3.83
CA ILE A 59 -7.04 15.81 -4.44
C ILE A 59 -6.60 14.81 -3.38
N ILE A 60 -6.01 15.26 -2.27
CA ILE A 60 -5.49 14.36 -1.22
C ILE A 60 -6.64 13.74 -0.45
N ASP A 61 -7.62 14.57 -0.06
CA ASP A 61 -8.72 14.16 0.82
C ASP A 61 -9.73 13.22 0.13
N ILE A 62 -9.78 13.22 -1.20
CA ILE A 62 -10.76 12.42 -1.97
C ILE A 62 -10.09 11.41 -2.90
N VAL A 63 -9.04 11.79 -3.64
CA VAL A 63 -8.45 10.90 -4.66
C VAL A 63 -7.67 9.76 -4.02
N LEU A 64 -6.89 10.00 -2.95
CA LEU A 64 -6.13 8.93 -2.28
C LEU A 64 -7.07 7.90 -1.63
N PRO A 65 -8.09 8.29 -0.84
CA PRO A 65 -9.04 7.32 -0.27
C PRO A 65 -9.83 6.55 -1.33
N LEU A 66 -10.32 7.22 -2.38
CA LEU A 66 -11.06 6.54 -3.46
C LEU A 66 -10.17 5.60 -4.26
N SER A 67 -8.92 5.98 -4.53
CA SER A 67 -7.96 5.12 -5.23
C SER A 67 -7.63 3.91 -4.37
N LEU A 68 -7.42 4.07 -3.07
CA LEU A 68 -7.23 2.95 -2.14
C LEU A 68 -8.46 2.04 -2.12
N ALA A 69 -9.67 2.58 -1.99
CA ALA A 69 -10.90 1.80 -1.99
C ALA A 69 -11.05 1.01 -3.30
N PHE A 70 -10.71 1.60 -4.45
CA PHE A 70 -10.71 0.89 -5.73
C PHE A 70 -9.64 -0.22 -5.79
N ILE A 71 -8.41 0.04 -5.32
CA ILE A 71 -7.34 -0.97 -5.24
C ILE A 71 -7.81 -2.15 -4.38
N MET A 72 -8.44 -1.87 -3.25
CA MET A 72 -8.97 -2.87 -2.32
C MET A 72 -10.16 -3.65 -2.90
N PHE A 73 -11.04 -2.97 -3.63
CA PHE A 73 -12.10 -3.63 -4.40
C PHE A 73 -11.52 -4.57 -5.45
N SER A 74 -10.53 -4.11 -6.22
CA SER A 74 -9.85 -4.93 -7.23
C SER A 74 -9.16 -6.14 -6.62
N LEU A 75 -8.57 -5.99 -5.43
CA LEU A 75 -8.01 -7.11 -4.67
C LEU A 75 -9.13 -8.11 -4.32
N GLY A 76 -10.28 -7.64 -3.83
CA GLY A 76 -11.45 -8.46 -3.51
C GLY A 76 -12.01 -9.24 -4.71
N LEU A 77 -11.97 -8.70 -5.93
CA LEU A 77 -12.40 -9.42 -7.15
C LEU A 77 -11.56 -10.68 -7.42
N GLY A 78 -10.30 -10.69 -6.98
CA GLY A 78 -9.39 -11.83 -7.11
C GLY A 78 -9.47 -12.84 -5.96
N LEU A 79 -10.20 -12.51 -4.89
CA LEU A 79 -10.31 -13.36 -3.70
C LEU A 79 -11.55 -14.26 -3.71
N THR A 80 -11.41 -15.41 -3.09
CA THR A 80 -12.45 -16.41 -2.89
C THR A 80 -12.57 -16.76 -1.41
N THR A 81 -13.72 -17.28 -1.01
CA THR A 81 -13.93 -17.73 0.38
C THR A 81 -13.00 -18.87 0.78
N SER A 82 -12.49 -19.66 -0.17
CA SER A 82 -11.52 -20.72 0.09
C SER A 82 -10.15 -20.19 0.52
N ASP A 83 -9.79 -18.96 0.15
CA ASP A 83 -8.51 -18.35 0.54
C ASP A 83 -8.47 -18.09 2.05
N PHE A 84 -9.63 -17.89 2.70
CA PHE A 84 -9.71 -17.82 4.16
C PHE A 84 -9.62 -19.18 4.83
N GLY A 85 -9.84 -20.27 4.09
CA GLY A 85 -9.82 -21.64 4.62
C GLY A 85 -8.41 -22.16 4.89
N LEU A 86 -7.39 -21.56 4.27
CA LEU A 86 -5.99 -21.98 4.42
C LEU A 86 -5.46 -21.83 5.86
N VAL A 87 -6.07 -20.97 6.69
CA VAL A 87 -5.79 -20.93 8.13
C VAL A 87 -6.05 -22.27 8.84
N PHE A 88 -7.03 -23.05 8.35
CA PHE A 88 -7.43 -24.31 8.96
C PHE A 88 -6.70 -25.51 8.34
N THR A 89 -6.38 -25.45 7.05
CA THR A 89 -5.71 -26.55 6.35
C THR A 89 -4.18 -26.48 6.45
N GLU A 90 -3.63 -25.28 6.59
CA GLU A 90 -2.19 -24.98 6.65
C GLU A 90 -1.80 -24.19 7.93
N PRO A 91 -2.27 -24.60 9.13
CA PRO A 91 -2.22 -23.76 10.33
C PRO A 91 -0.80 -23.41 10.77
N LYS A 92 0.17 -24.30 10.54
CA LYS A 92 1.57 -24.06 10.90
C LYS A 92 2.18 -22.97 10.04
N ALA A 93 2.03 -23.08 8.72
CA ALA A 93 2.57 -22.07 7.81
C ALA A 93 1.94 -20.73 8.17
N PHE A 94 0.61 -20.70 8.21
CA PHE A 94 -0.20 -19.52 8.48
C PHE A 94 0.12 -18.84 9.83
N ALA A 95 0.29 -19.62 10.91
CA ALA A 95 0.64 -19.06 12.22
C ALA A 95 1.99 -18.34 12.20
N ILE A 96 2.97 -18.84 11.44
CA ILE A 96 4.30 -18.21 11.35
C ILE A 96 4.19 -16.85 10.66
N GLY A 97 3.53 -16.78 9.49
CA GLY A 97 3.41 -15.52 8.77
C GLY A 97 2.56 -14.48 9.49
N ILE A 98 1.42 -14.88 10.10
CA ILE A 98 0.63 -13.94 10.92
C ILE A 98 1.43 -13.42 12.10
N THR A 99 2.18 -14.30 12.79
CA THR A 99 3.02 -13.86 13.92
C THR A 99 4.06 -12.86 13.44
N ASN A 100 4.72 -13.13 12.31
CA ASN A 100 5.71 -12.22 11.76
C ASN A 100 5.08 -10.87 11.39
N GLN A 101 3.91 -10.86 10.76
CA GLN A 101 3.32 -9.63 10.24
C GLN A 101 2.60 -8.80 11.32
N MET A 102 1.90 -9.45 12.25
CA MET A 102 1.06 -8.76 13.23
C MET A 102 1.76 -8.49 14.57
N LEU A 103 2.87 -9.18 14.84
CA LEU A 103 3.60 -9.02 16.09
C LEU A 103 5.04 -8.62 15.85
N VAL A 104 5.80 -9.42 15.09
CA VAL A 104 7.23 -9.18 14.92
C VAL A 104 7.49 -7.90 14.14
N LEU A 105 6.77 -7.66 13.05
CA LEU A 105 6.93 -6.48 12.20
C LEU A 105 6.70 -5.17 12.97
N PRO A 106 5.59 -4.98 13.72
CA PRO A 106 5.44 -3.81 14.59
C PRO A 106 6.56 -3.66 15.63
N ILE A 107 7.00 -4.75 16.26
CA ILE A 107 8.09 -4.70 17.26
C ILE A 107 9.40 -4.25 16.62
N ILE A 108 9.73 -4.79 15.44
CA ILE A 108 10.94 -4.41 14.70
C ILE A 108 10.82 -2.96 14.21
N GLY A 109 9.66 -2.55 13.69
CA GLY A 109 9.38 -1.16 13.30
C GLY A 109 9.59 -0.19 14.45
N PHE A 110 9.03 -0.48 15.62
CA PHE A 110 9.19 0.33 16.83
C PHE A 110 10.66 0.41 17.28
N SER A 111 11.35 -0.73 17.26
CA SER A 111 12.77 -0.81 17.63
C SER A 111 13.63 0.03 16.68
N ILE A 112 13.38 -0.05 15.38
CA ILE A 112 14.10 0.74 14.36
C ILE A 112 13.81 2.23 14.54
N ALA A 113 12.54 2.62 14.70
CA ALA A 113 12.16 4.02 14.92
C ALA A 113 12.92 4.63 16.12
N THR A 114 12.99 3.87 17.22
CA THR A 114 13.68 4.27 18.45
C THR A 114 15.20 4.31 18.27
N MET A 115 15.81 3.27 17.68
CA MET A 115 17.26 3.16 17.56
C MET A 115 17.87 4.13 16.55
N VAL A 116 17.15 4.40 15.45
CA VAL A 116 17.58 5.39 14.44
C VAL A 116 17.35 6.82 14.95
N GLY A 117 16.45 7.01 15.92
CA GLY A 117 16.10 8.33 16.44
C GLY A 117 15.24 9.12 15.46
N LEU A 118 14.23 8.47 14.87
CA LEU A 118 13.28 9.15 13.99
C LEU A 118 12.51 10.23 14.77
N SER A 119 12.14 11.32 14.09
CA SER A 119 11.22 12.32 14.65
C SER A 119 9.87 11.67 15.00
N GLY A 120 9.11 12.27 15.92
CA GLY A 120 7.84 11.70 16.38
C GLY A 120 6.89 11.35 15.23
N GLU A 121 6.71 12.27 14.28
CA GLU A 121 5.88 12.06 13.09
C GLU A 121 6.41 10.93 12.19
N MET A 122 7.72 10.88 11.91
CA MET A 122 8.30 9.82 11.08
C MET A 122 8.26 8.45 11.77
N ALA A 123 8.43 8.40 13.10
CA ALA A 123 8.30 7.19 13.88
C ALA A 123 6.87 6.64 13.82
N VAL A 124 5.87 7.51 14.01
CA VAL A 124 4.45 7.14 13.84
C VAL A 124 4.18 6.69 12.40
N GLY A 125 4.70 7.39 11.39
CA GLY A 125 4.57 6.98 9.99
C GLY A 125 5.20 5.61 9.69
N LEU A 126 6.34 5.28 10.32
CA LEU A 126 6.96 3.96 10.22
C LEU A 126 6.10 2.88 10.90
N MET A 127 5.47 3.22 12.03
CA MET A 127 4.54 2.32 12.71
C MET A 127 3.26 2.08 11.91
N ILE A 128 2.71 3.11 11.26
CA ILE A 128 1.60 2.96 10.30
C ILE A 128 1.97 1.94 9.22
N LEU A 129 3.13 2.11 8.59
CA LEU A 129 3.65 1.18 7.59
C LEU A 129 3.80 -0.26 8.15
N ALA A 130 4.36 -0.41 9.34
CA ALA A 130 4.59 -1.70 9.98
C ALA A 130 3.30 -2.44 10.38
N CYS A 131 2.15 -1.76 10.37
CA CYS A 131 0.84 -2.35 10.63
C CYS A 131 0.01 -2.58 9.36
N CYS A 132 0.50 -2.12 8.21
CA CYS A 132 -0.17 -2.35 6.94
C CYS A 132 -0.14 -3.86 6.60
N PRO A 133 -1.20 -4.39 5.98
CA PRO A 133 -1.20 -5.75 5.48
C PRO A 133 -0.29 -5.85 4.25
N GLY A 134 -0.11 -7.08 3.76
CA GLY A 134 0.37 -7.34 2.40
C GLY A 134 -0.60 -6.80 1.35
N GLY A 135 -0.35 -7.08 0.07
CA GLY A 135 -1.22 -6.57 -0.98
C GLY A 135 -1.02 -7.26 -2.32
N VAL A 136 -1.66 -6.73 -3.37
CA VAL A 136 -1.54 -7.29 -4.73
C VAL A 136 -0.08 -7.44 -5.15
N THR A 137 0.78 -6.50 -4.75
CA THR A 137 2.22 -6.55 -5.01
C THR A 137 2.91 -7.76 -4.36
N SER A 138 2.61 -8.10 -3.10
CA SER A 138 3.23 -9.26 -2.45
C SER A 138 2.81 -10.56 -3.14
N ASN A 139 1.54 -10.67 -3.56
CA ASN A 139 1.06 -11.81 -4.36
C ASN A 139 1.84 -11.98 -5.68
N ILE A 140 2.07 -10.87 -6.40
CA ILE A 140 2.85 -10.88 -7.65
C ILE A 140 4.30 -11.29 -7.39
N LEU A 141 4.94 -10.70 -6.37
CA LEU A 141 6.33 -10.99 -6.02
C LEU A 141 6.51 -12.44 -5.54
N THR A 142 5.56 -12.98 -4.78
CA THR A 142 5.51 -14.39 -4.41
C THR A 142 5.49 -15.29 -5.64
N LYS A 143 4.63 -15.00 -6.62
CA LYS A 143 4.58 -15.74 -7.88
C LYS A 143 5.89 -15.66 -8.66
N LEU A 144 6.50 -14.47 -8.74
CA LEU A 144 7.79 -14.27 -9.41
C LEU A 144 8.94 -15.02 -8.72
N ALA A 145 8.89 -15.14 -7.39
CA ALA A 145 9.85 -15.89 -6.59
C ALA A 145 9.59 -17.41 -6.57
N LYS A 146 8.58 -17.90 -7.30
CA LYS A 146 8.07 -19.28 -7.27
C LYS A 146 7.64 -19.74 -5.86
N GLY A 147 7.14 -18.83 -5.04
CA GLY A 147 6.51 -19.13 -3.75
C GLY A 147 5.12 -19.75 -3.88
N ASP A 148 4.52 -20.07 -2.74
CA ASP A 148 3.13 -20.53 -2.63
C ASP A 148 2.21 -19.31 -2.72
N THR A 149 1.62 -19.10 -3.90
CA THR A 149 0.75 -17.94 -4.16
C THR A 149 -0.59 -18.07 -3.41
N ALA A 150 -1.10 -19.28 -3.21
CA ALA A 150 -2.35 -19.47 -2.48
C ALA A 150 -2.18 -19.06 -1.01
N LEU A 151 -1.05 -19.42 -0.41
CA LEU A 151 -0.69 -18.99 0.95
C LEU A 151 -0.53 -17.45 1.05
N SER A 152 0.10 -16.80 0.07
CA SER A 152 0.27 -15.33 0.00
C SER A 152 -1.08 -14.59 -0.06
N ILE A 153 -1.98 -15.08 -0.93
CA ILE A 153 -3.35 -14.57 -1.04
C ILE A 153 -4.10 -14.74 0.28
N SER A 154 -3.92 -15.87 0.96
CA SER A 154 -4.58 -16.16 2.24
C SER A 154 -4.11 -15.24 3.36
N TYR A 155 -2.79 -14.96 3.43
CA TYR A 155 -2.25 -13.97 4.35
C TYR A 155 -2.85 -12.60 4.09
N THR A 156 -2.79 -12.14 2.84
CA THR A 156 -3.34 -10.84 2.45
C THR A 156 -4.81 -10.74 2.84
N ALA A 157 -5.61 -11.76 2.57
CA ALA A 157 -7.04 -11.79 2.87
C ALA A 157 -7.33 -11.67 4.38
N VAL A 158 -6.69 -12.51 5.20
CA VAL A 158 -6.95 -12.53 6.65
C VAL A 158 -6.34 -11.34 7.35
N VAL A 159 -5.09 -10.98 7.02
CA VAL A 159 -4.39 -9.87 7.65
C VAL A 159 -5.10 -8.56 7.33
N SER A 160 -5.63 -8.37 6.13
CA SER A 160 -6.44 -7.17 5.80
C SER A 160 -7.64 -6.99 6.72
N VAL A 161 -8.31 -8.09 7.12
CA VAL A 161 -9.43 -8.03 8.08
C VAL A 161 -8.92 -7.68 9.49
N VAL A 162 -7.82 -8.29 9.91
CA VAL A 162 -7.21 -8.03 11.24
C VAL A 162 -6.67 -6.59 11.33
N THR A 163 -6.15 -6.03 10.24
CA THR A 163 -5.65 -4.64 10.16
C THR A 163 -6.72 -3.63 10.55
N VAL A 164 -8.00 -3.83 10.19
CA VAL A 164 -9.10 -2.91 10.54
C VAL A 164 -9.15 -2.60 12.04
N ILE A 165 -8.79 -3.58 12.87
CA ILE A 165 -8.79 -3.46 14.34
C ILE A 165 -7.40 -3.12 14.86
N SER A 166 -6.37 -3.83 14.38
CA SER A 166 -5.01 -3.70 14.93
C SER A 166 -4.34 -2.37 14.60
N LEU A 167 -4.54 -1.83 13.40
CA LEU A 167 -3.86 -0.62 12.94
C LEU A 167 -4.27 0.62 13.76
N PRO A 168 -5.56 0.93 14.02
CA PRO A 168 -5.93 2.05 14.87
C PRO A 168 -5.34 1.97 16.30
N LEU A 169 -5.26 0.76 16.87
CA LEU A 169 -4.71 0.55 18.21
C LEU A 169 -3.20 0.81 18.26
N ILE A 170 -2.45 0.31 17.28
CA ILE A 170 -1.00 0.52 17.23
C ILE A 170 -0.68 1.99 16.91
N ILE A 171 -1.48 2.66 16.09
CA ILE A 171 -1.35 4.10 15.84
C ILE A 171 -1.56 4.90 17.11
N GLY A 172 -2.66 4.64 17.85
CA GLY A 172 -2.93 5.32 19.11
C GLY A 172 -1.79 5.16 20.11
N PHE A 173 -1.26 3.93 20.27
CA PHE A 173 -0.08 3.67 21.10
C PHE A 173 1.17 4.41 20.60
N SER A 174 1.43 4.38 19.30
CA SER A 174 2.63 4.99 18.71
C SER A 174 2.61 6.51 18.85
N MET A 175 1.44 7.13 18.74
CA MET A 175 1.30 8.59 18.86
C MET A 175 1.47 9.05 20.29
N ASP A 176 0.86 8.36 21.25
CA ASP A 176 1.09 8.60 22.68
C ASP A 176 2.59 8.50 23.03
N HIS A 177 3.27 7.47 22.49
CA HIS A 177 4.68 7.24 22.79
C HIS A 177 5.65 8.21 22.10
N PHE A 178 5.52 8.41 20.78
CA PHE A 178 6.51 9.14 19.98
C PHE A 178 6.21 10.64 19.83
N MET A 179 4.95 11.06 19.97
CA MET A 179 4.53 12.46 19.82
C MET A 179 4.04 13.07 21.14
N GLY A 180 3.48 12.27 22.05
CA GLY A 180 3.03 12.72 23.36
C GLY A 180 2.00 13.85 23.25
N GLU A 181 2.23 14.96 23.97
CA GLU A 181 1.33 16.13 23.94
C GLU A 181 1.24 16.83 22.57
N ALA A 182 2.20 16.58 21.67
CA ALA A 182 2.17 17.11 20.31
C ALA A 182 1.34 16.25 19.34
N ALA A 183 0.82 15.10 19.79
CA ALA A 183 -0.04 14.25 18.97
C ALA A 183 -1.38 14.93 18.69
N PRO A 184 -1.88 14.94 17.43
CA PRO A 184 -3.26 15.34 17.18
C PRO A 184 -4.22 14.38 17.88
N GLU A 185 -5.38 14.89 18.31
CA GLU A 185 -6.43 14.05 18.88
C GLU A 185 -6.97 13.08 17.82
N ILE A 186 -6.99 11.78 18.14
CA ILE A 186 -7.51 10.75 17.25
C ILE A 186 -8.68 10.02 17.89
N ASP A 187 -9.80 9.99 17.16
CA ASP A 187 -10.86 9.03 17.41
C ASP A 187 -10.46 7.65 16.86
N ILE A 188 -9.97 6.78 17.74
CA ILE A 188 -9.55 5.41 17.39
C ILE A 188 -10.72 4.62 16.77
N LEU A 189 -11.95 4.83 17.25
CA LEU A 189 -13.12 4.15 16.71
C LEU A 189 -13.46 4.70 15.32
N GLY A 190 -13.46 6.01 15.15
CA GLY A 190 -13.65 6.68 13.86
C GLY A 190 -12.60 6.28 12.82
N LEU A 191 -11.32 6.16 13.23
CA LEU A 191 -10.26 5.66 12.37
C LEU A 191 -10.49 4.19 12.01
N GLY A 192 -10.91 3.35 12.95
CA GLY A 192 -11.29 1.96 12.67
C GLY A 192 -12.46 1.82 11.68
N VAL A 193 -13.50 2.64 11.82
CA VAL A 193 -14.62 2.71 10.87
C VAL A 193 -14.12 3.16 9.49
N THR A 194 -13.26 4.18 9.44
CA THR A 194 -12.67 4.67 8.18
C THR A 194 -11.84 3.58 7.50
N MET A 195 -11.02 2.86 8.27
CA MET A 195 -10.25 1.71 7.77
C MET A 195 -11.16 0.62 7.23
N PHE A 196 -12.23 0.27 7.94
CA PHE A 196 -13.23 -0.68 7.45
C PHE A 196 -13.83 -0.23 6.11
N LEU A 197 -14.23 1.03 5.99
CA LEU A 197 -14.85 1.58 4.78
C LEU A 197 -13.89 1.64 3.59
N LEU A 198 -12.60 1.92 3.81
CA LEU A 198 -11.61 2.04 2.73
C LEU A 198 -10.94 0.72 2.35
N THR A 199 -10.97 -0.29 3.23
CA THR A 199 -10.27 -1.56 3.00
C THR A 199 -11.21 -2.75 2.99
N ALA A 200 -11.69 -3.19 4.17
CA ALA A 200 -12.47 -4.41 4.30
C ALA A 200 -13.80 -4.39 3.55
N LEU A 201 -14.51 -3.26 3.51
CA LEU A 201 -15.77 -3.13 2.78
C LEU A 201 -15.57 -3.29 1.27
N PRO A 202 -14.67 -2.53 0.59
CA PRO A 202 -14.36 -2.75 -0.83
C PRO A 202 -13.93 -4.18 -1.15
N VAL A 203 -13.06 -4.78 -0.34
CA VAL A 203 -12.64 -6.19 -0.50
C VAL A 203 -13.86 -7.12 -0.44
N THR A 204 -14.72 -6.93 0.57
CA THR A 204 -15.94 -7.73 0.75
C THR A 204 -16.87 -7.58 -0.45
N VAL A 205 -17.08 -6.36 -0.96
CA VAL A 205 -17.91 -6.12 -2.15
C VAL A 205 -17.33 -6.83 -3.38
N GLY A 206 -16.01 -6.75 -3.59
CA GLY A 206 -15.33 -7.49 -4.66
C GLY A 206 -15.51 -9.01 -4.55
N MET A 207 -15.36 -9.56 -3.35
CA MET A 207 -15.57 -10.99 -3.08
C MET A 207 -17.02 -11.42 -3.28
N LEU A 208 -17.99 -10.60 -2.89
CA LEU A 208 -19.42 -10.88 -3.12
C LEU A 208 -19.72 -10.89 -4.62
N MET A 209 -19.13 -9.97 -5.38
CA MET A 209 -19.23 -9.99 -6.84
C MET A 209 -18.61 -11.26 -7.44
N ARG A 210 -17.42 -11.67 -6.98
CA ARG A 210 -16.78 -12.94 -7.36
C ARG A 210 -17.67 -14.15 -7.08
N ARG A 211 -18.33 -14.16 -5.91
CA ARG A 211 -19.19 -15.27 -5.47
C ARG A 211 -20.51 -15.36 -6.25
N TYR A 212 -21.17 -14.24 -6.51
CA TYR A 212 -22.50 -14.23 -7.13
C TYR A 212 -22.48 -14.04 -8.65
N SER A 213 -21.37 -13.60 -9.23
CA SER A 213 -21.23 -13.36 -10.67
C SER A 213 -19.82 -13.68 -11.16
N PRO A 214 -19.38 -14.96 -11.09
CA PRO A 214 -18.02 -15.36 -11.44
C PRO A 214 -17.67 -15.04 -12.89
N GLU A 215 -18.54 -15.34 -13.85
CA GLU A 215 -18.30 -15.07 -15.28
C GLU A 215 -18.07 -13.58 -15.58
N ARG A 216 -18.87 -12.71 -14.94
CA ARG A 216 -18.66 -11.25 -15.06
C ARG A 216 -17.37 -10.83 -14.40
N THR A 217 -17.06 -11.39 -13.24
CA THR A 217 -15.84 -11.08 -12.50
C THR A 217 -14.60 -11.48 -13.27
N ASP A 218 -14.58 -12.66 -13.89
CA ASP A 218 -13.49 -13.12 -14.76
C ASP A 218 -13.25 -12.17 -15.95
N GLY A 219 -14.31 -11.54 -16.47
CA GLY A 219 -14.21 -10.54 -17.52
C GLY A 219 -13.64 -9.19 -17.07
N ILE A 220 -13.92 -8.75 -15.84
CA ILE A 220 -13.53 -7.42 -15.33
C ILE A 220 -12.23 -7.41 -14.53
N GLU A 221 -11.92 -8.50 -13.82
CA GLU A 221 -10.81 -8.60 -12.87
C GLU A 221 -9.46 -8.23 -13.52
N PRO A 222 -9.12 -8.72 -14.73
CA PRO A 222 -7.82 -8.41 -15.33
C PRO A 222 -7.67 -6.91 -15.66
N GLY A 223 -8.77 -6.24 -16.01
CA GLY A 223 -8.79 -4.81 -16.28
C GLY A 223 -8.70 -3.99 -14.99
N ALA A 224 -9.49 -4.37 -13.98
CA ALA A 224 -9.49 -3.74 -12.66
C ALA A 224 -8.12 -3.86 -11.99
N SER A 225 -7.49 -5.03 -12.06
CA SER A 225 -6.17 -5.30 -11.47
C SER A 225 -5.06 -4.46 -12.12
N LYS A 226 -5.08 -4.31 -13.45
CA LYS A 226 -4.17 -3.39 -14.16
C LYS A 226 -4.39 -1.93 -13.78
N LEU A 227 -5.64 -1.50 -13.67
CA LEU A 227 -5.96 -0.13 -13.27
C LEU A 227 -5.52 0.13 -11.82
N ALA A 228 -5.78 -0.81 -10.90
CA ALA A 228 -5.36 -0.73 -9.51
C ALA A 228 -3.83 -0.66 -9.39
N ALA A 229 -3.09 -1.48 -10.16
CA ALA A 229 -1.63 -1.39 -10.22
C ALA A 229 -1.16 -0.03 -10.75
N GLY A 230 -1.82 0.53 -11.78
CA GLY A 230 -1.54 1.87 -12.28
C GLY A 230 -1.77 2.95 -11.23
N LEU A 231 -2.91 2.91 -10.53
CA LEU A 231 -3.22 3.83 -9.42
C LEU A 231 -2.20 3.73 -8.30
N PHE A 232 -1.81 2.51 -7.91
CA PHE A 232 -0.77 2.29 -6.90
C PHE A 232 0.55 2.96 -7.29
N VAL A 233 1.01 2.75 -8.54
CA VAL A 233 2.23 3.38 -9.04
C VAL A 233 2.12 4.90 -9.01
N ILE A 234 0.97 5.46 -9.42
CA ILE A 234 0.78 6.90 -9.39
C ILE A 234 0.79 7.45 -7.96
N ILE A 235 0.13 6.77 -7.00
CA ILE A 235 0.17 7.17 -5.58
C ILE A 235 1.60 7.19 -5.06
N VAL A 236 2.39 6.16 -5.36
CA VAL A 236 3.78 6.05 -4.91
C VAL A 236 4.67 7.12 -5.57
N ILE A 237 4.53 7.36 -6.87
CA ILE A 237 5.28 8.42 -7.56
C ILE A 237 4.88 9.79 -7.04
N ALA A 238 3.58 10.05 -6.90
CA ALA A 238 3.08 11.29 -6.33
C ALA A 238 3.66 11.49 -4.93
N ALA A 239 3.71 10.43 -4.11
CA ALA A 239 4.27 10.50 -2.77
C ALA A 239 5.75 10.94 -2.76
N ILE A 240 6.54 10.42 -3.70
CA ILE A 240 7.97 10.76 -3.79
C ILE A 240 8.19 12.15 -4.35
N VAL A 241 7.48 12.51 -5.42
CA VAL A 241 7.65 13.82 -6.07
C VAL A 241 7.24 14.94 -5.13
N SER A 242 6.14 14.73 -4.40
CA SER A 242 5.59 15.65 -3.39
C SER A 242 6.58 16.02 -2.30
N GLU A 243 7.33 15.02 -1.86
CA GLU A 243 8.07 15.07 -0.60
C GLU A 243 9.56 14.81 -0.87
N PHE A 244 10.01 15.10 -2.08
CA PHE A 244 11.36 14.78 -2.54
C PHE A 244 12.42 15.54 -1.72
N ASP A 245 12.16 16.81 -1.40
CA ASP A 245 13.07 17.63 -0.61
C ASP A 245 13.14 17.10 0.83
N THR A 246 12.00 16.88 1.49
CA THR A 246 11.93 16.25 2.82
C THR A 246 12.57 14.86 2.84
N LEU A 247 12.40 14.07 1.78
CA LEU A 247 13.07 12.78 1.59
C LEU A 247 14.58 12.96 1.48
N MET A 248 15.07 13.96 0.74
CA MET A 248 16.49 14.21 0.58
C MET A 248 17.13 14.68 1.89
N ASP A 249 16.42 15.53 2.63
CA ASP A 249 16.83 16.01 3.95
C ASP A 249 16.87 14.89 4.99
N ASN A 250 15.95 13.93 4.89
CA ASN A 250 15.86 12.77 5.78
C ASN A 250 16.46 11.50 5.19
N LEU A 251 17.20 11.59 4.07
CA LEU A 251 17.73 10.43 3.36
C LEU A 251 18.73 9.67 4.23
N GLY A 252 19.43 10.37 5.12
CA GLY A 252 20.41 9.78 6.05
C GLY A 252 19.79 9.01 7.22
N THR A 253 18.49 9.18 7.50
CA THR A 253 17.81 8.57 8.65
C THR A 253 16.66 7.67 8.18
N LEU A 254 15.67 8.23 7.48
CA LEU A 254 14.47 7.53 7.07
C LEU A 254 14.76 6.44 6.03
N GLY A 255 15.60 6.74 5.02
CA GLY A 255 15.98 5.78 3.98
C GLY A 255 16.60 4.50 4.56
N PRO A 256 17.67 4.59 5.37
CA PRO A 256 18.23 3.45 6.08
C PRO A 256 17.21 2.73 6.97
N ALA A 257 16.36 3.45 7.71
CA ALA A 257 15.36 2.83 8.57
C ALA A 257 14.41 1.91 7.80
N VAL A 258 13.84 2.39 6.67
CA VAL A 258 12.92 1.60 5.86
C VAL A 258 13.61 0.44 5.13
N ILE A 259 14.87 0.62 4.69
CA ILE A 259 15.68 -0.46 4.09
C ILE A 259 15.98 -1.54 5.14
N ILE A 260 16.42 -1.14 6.34
CA ILE A 260 16.71 -2.07 7.43
C ILE A 260 15.46 -2.85 7.80
N LEU A 261 14.32 -2.17 7.96
CA LEU A 261 13.04 -2.83 8.22
C LEU A 261 12.73 -3.90 7.17
N ASN A 262 12.84 -3.54 5.88
CA ASN A 262 12.55 -4.45 4.78
C ASN A 262 13.50 -5.66 4.74
N VAL A 263 14.82 -5.43 4.85
CA VAL A 263 15.84 -6.49 4.85
C VAL A 263 15.67 -7.41 6.05
N VAL A 264 15.52 -6.85 7.25
CA VAL A 264 15.37 -7.62 8.49
C VAL A 264 14.11 -8.47 8.42
N MET A 265 13.00 -7.92 7.95
CA MET A 265 11.74 -8.66 7.90
C MET A 265 11.69 -9.72 6.79
N LEU A 266 12.34 -9.49 5.64
CA LEU A 266 12.58 -10.54 4.65
C LEU A 266 13.41 -11.69 5.25
N GLY A 267 14.47 -11.34 5.99
CA GLY A 267 15.34 -12.28 6.68
C GLY A 267 14.60 -13.09 7.75
N ILE A 268 13.91 -12.42 8.67
CA ILE A 268 13.10 -13.04 9.72
C ILE A 268 12.03 -13.93 9.10
N GLY A 269 11.33 -13.46 8.06
CA GLY A 269 10.27 -14.23 7.42
C GLY A 269 10.79 -15.53 6.81
N TRP A 270 11.92 -15.49 6.09
CA TRP A 270 12.54 -16.70 5.56
C TRP A 270 13.08 -17.60 6.68
N SER A 271 13.86 -17.05 7.62
CA SER A 271 14.51 -17.82 8.68
C SER A 271 13.51 -18.47 9.63
N SER A 272 12.47 -17.75 10.05
CA SER A 272 11.43 -18.31 10.94
C SER A 272 10.69 -19.47 10.27
N ALA A 273 10.34 -19.33 8.98
CA ALA A 273 9.72 -20.40 8.22
C ALA A 273 10.64 -21.62 8.04
N SER A 274 11.90 -21.39 7.69
CA SER A 274 12.88 -22.47 7.48
C SER A 274 13.24 -23.20 8.78
N VAL A 275 13.50 -22.47 9.87
CA VAL A 275 13.83 -23.04 11.19
C VAL A 275 12.66 -23.84 11.75
N LEU A 276 11.44 -23.37 11.53
CA LEU A 276 10.23 -24.09 11.94
C LEU A 276 9.86 -25.20 10.94
N GLY A 277 10.65 -25.45 9.90
CA GLY A 277 10.49 -26.62 9.03
C GLY A 277 9.37 -26.49 7.99
N LEU A 278 9.11 -25.30 7.47
CA LEU A 278 8.36 -25.14 6.22
C LEU A 278 9.26 -25.46 5.02
N ASN A 279 8.65 -25.92 3.93
CA ASN A 279 9.39 -26.10 2.68
C ASN A 279 9.81 -24.75 2.08
N GLU A 280 10.76 -24.82 1.15
CA GLU A 280 11.35 -23.66 0.47
C GLU A 280 10.33 -22.74 -0.21
N GLN A 281 9.28 -23.32 -0.81
CA GLN A 281 8.21 -22.56 -1.48
C GLN A 281 7.41 -21.72 -0.48
N ARG A 282 7.05 -22.28 0.68
CA ARG A 282 6.32 -21.58 1.74
C ARG A 282 7.20 -20.63 2.52
N ALA A 283 8.46 -20.98 2.77
CA ALA A 283 9.43 -20.07 3.38
C ALA A 283 9.64 -18.82 2.52
N THR A 284 9.65 -18.98 1.19
CA THR A 284 9.66 -17.85 0.24
C THR A 284 8.42 -16.97 0.41
N THR A 285 7.24 -17.56 0.50
CA THR A 285 5.99 -16.80 0.72
C THR A 285 6.01 -16.06 2.06
N VAL A 286 6.39 -16.72 3.16
CA VAL A 286 6.44 -16.09 4.49
C VAL A 286 7.45 -14.95 4.51
N ALA A 287 8.60 -15.10 3.85
CA ALA A 287 9.58 -14.03 3.69
C ALA A 287 8.95 -12.80 3.02
N ILE A 288 8.31 -13.01 1.86
CA ILE A 288 7.72 -11.92 1.08
C ILE A 288 6.55 -11.26 1.82
N GLU A 289 5.69 -12.01 2.49
CA GLU A 289 4.56 -11.43 3.25
C GLU A 289 5.03 -10.72 4.53
N SER A 290 6.11 -11.19 5.16
CA SER A 290 6.72 -10.49 6.30
C SER A 290 7.43 -9.21 5.84
N GLY A 291 8.04 -9.27 4.65
CA GLY A 291 8.90 -8.23 4.12
C GLY A 291 8.19 -7.24 3.21
N ILE A 292 7.03 -7.49 2.61
CA ILE A 292 6.40 -6.56 1.65
C ILE A 292 5.07 -6.10 2.21
N GLN A 293 4.97 -4.78 2.41
CA GLN A 293 3.79 -4.14 2.98
C GLN A 293 3.04 -3.32 1.93
N ASN A 294 1.76 -3.09 2.20
CA ASN A 294 0.92 -2.27 1.35
C ASN A 294 1.13 -0.78 1.64
N ALA A 295 2.09 -0.18 0.93
CA ALA A 295 2.40 1.25 1.03
C ALA A 295 1.19 2.16 0.78
N SER A 296 0.23 1.76 -0.07
CA SER A 296 -0.94 2.61 -0.35
C SER A 296 -1.85 2.78 0.85
N VAL A 297 -1.99 1.75 1.69
CA VAL A 297 -2.71 1.88 2.96
C VAL A 297 -2.01 2.90 3.85
N GLY A 298 -0.69 2.77 4.02
CA GLY A 298 0.06 3.65 4.91
C GLY A 298 0.10 5.11 4.45
N ILE A 299 0.25 5.35 3.14
CA ILE A 299 0.18 6.71 2.56
C ILE A 299 -1.19 7.34 2.83
N THR A 300 -2.28 6.62 2.55
CA THR A 300 -3.64 7.17 2.75
C THR A 300 -3.94 7.38 4.23
N VAL A 301 -3.59 6.44 5.11
CA VAL A 301 -3.82 6.56 6.56
C VAL A 301 -3.07 7.74 7.15
N GLY A 302 -1.80 7.94 6.78
CA GLY A 302 -1.03 9.09 7.25
C GLY A 302 -1.70 10.42 6.89
N GLY A 303 -2.22 10.53 5.66
CA GLY A 303 -2.93 11.72 5.18
C GLY A 303 -4.29 11.95 5.85
N LEU A 304 -4.97 10.88 6.28
CA LEU A 304 -6.24 10.99 7.02
C LEU A 304 -6.05 11.46 8.46
N ILE A 305 -4.89 11.17 9.05
CA ILE A 305 -4.59 11.51 10.45
C ILE A 305 -4.06 12.94 10.57
N MET A 306 -3.16 13.33 9.66
CA MET A 306 -2.48 14.61 9.74
C MET A 306 -2.41 15.22 8.35
N ALA A 307 -2.90 16.45 8.24
CA ALA A 307 -2.83 17.21 7.00
C ALA A 307 -1.37 17.48 6.59
N PRO A 308 -1.07 17.62 5.29
CA PRO A 308 0.23 18.08 4.82
C PRO A 308 0.62 19.43 5.41
N ALA A 309 1.91 19.66 5.61
CA ALA A 309 2.44 20.98 5.95
C ALA A 309 2.22 21.96 4.77
N ALA A 310 2.26 23.27 5.06
CA ALA A 310 2.10 24.29 4.01
C ALA A 310 3.15 24.11 2.89
N GLY A 311 2.68 23.92 1.66
CA GLY A 311 3.52 23.66 0.49
C GLY A 311 3.90 22.19 0.26
N ALA A 312 3.58 21.29 1.20
CA ALA A 312 3.70 19.86 1.02
C ALA A 312 2.41 19.25 0.45
N THR A 313 2.54 18.19 -0.32
CA THR A 313 1.40 17.45 -0.90
C THR A 313 1.16 16.10 -0.22
N LEU A 314 1.97 15.73 0.77
CA LEU A 314 1.69 14.61 1.65
C LEU A 314 1.89 14.96 3.12
N SER A 315 1.24 14.17 3.98
CA SER A 315 1.51 14.16 5.40
C SER A 315 2.91 13.61 5.68
N THR A 316 3.60 14.15 6.68
CA THR A 316 4.84 13.55 7.20
C THR A 316 4.61 12.10 7.66
N LEU A 317 3.40 11.78 8.13
CA LEU A 317 3.02 10.41 8.53
C LEU A 317 2.96 9.45 7.34
N SER A 318 2.68 9.96 6.13
CA SER A 318 2.63 9.19 4.88
C SER A 318 4.02 8.92 4.31
N LEU A 319 5.02 9.74 4.66
CA LEU A 319 6.34 9.73 4.04
C LEU A 319 7.06 8.37 4.18
N PRO A 320 7.14 7.73 5.37
CA PRO A 320 7.78 6.41 5.49
C PRO A 320 7.18 5.36 4.54
N SER A 321 5.86 5.38 4.35
CA SER A 321 5.16 4.48 3.43
C SER A 321 5.45 4.79 1.96
N GLY A 322 5.52 6.07 1.59
CA GLY A 322 5.90 6.52 0.25
C GLY A 322 7.31 6.07 -0.14
N VAL A 323 8.28 6.33 0.74
CA VAL A 323 9.68 5.94 0.54
C VAL A 323 9.83 4.43 0.47
N TYR A 324 9.21 3.72 1.41
CA TYR A 324 9.19 2.26 1.42
C TYR A 324 8.60 1.68 0.14
N GLY A 325 7.50 2.25 -0.35
CA GLY A 325 6.80 1.83 -1.56
C GLY A 325 7.69 1.75 -2.80
N VAL A 326 8.78 2.53 -2.87
CA VAL A 326 9.79 2.39 -3.93
C VAL A 326 10.96 1.52 -3.50
N LEU A 327 11.53 1.75 -2.32
CA LEU A 327 12.75 1.06 -1.90
C LEU A 327 12.54 -0.44 -1.73
N MET A 328 11.34 -0.89 -1.35
CA MET A 328 11.04 -2.32 -1.19
C MET A 328 11.30 -3.13 -2.46
N TYR A 329 11.12 -2.54 -3.65
CA TYR A 329 11.39 -3.23 -4.92
C TYR A 329 12.89 -3.42 -5.19
N LEU A 330 13.69 -2.42 -4.83
CA LEU A 330 15.15 -2.51 -4.95
C LEU A 330 15.71 -3.53 -3.94
N VAL A 331 15.18 -3.53 -2.72
CA VAL A 331 15.63 -4.42 -1.64
C VAL A 331 15.21 -5.88 -1.88
N ILE A 332 14.02 -6.13 -2.41
CA ILE A 332 13.57 -7.51 -2.69
C ILE A 332 14.21 -8.10 -3.96
N ALA A 333 14.70 -7.29 -4.90
CA ALA A 333 15.22 -7.77 -6.18
C ALA A 333 16.34 -8.84 -6.05
N PRO A 334 17.37 -8.67 -5.18
CA PRO A 334 18.35 -9.73 -4.91
C PRO A 334 17.72 -11.02 -4.37
N PHE A 335 16.73 -10.91 -3.49
CA PHE A 335 16.00 -12.06 -2.95
C PHE A 335 15.25 -12.79 -4.06
N LEU A 336 14.54 -12.08 -4.95
CA LEU A 336 13.86 -12.69 -6.11
C LEU A 336 14.84 -13.42 -7.03
N PHE A 337 15.98 -12.80 -7.32
CA PHE A 337 17.00 -13.41 -8.18
C PHE A 337 17.53 -14.70 -7.57
N TRP A 338 17.86 -14.68 -6.27
CA TRP A 338 18.28 -15.87 -5.54
C TRP A 338 17.25 -17.00 -5.64
N ARG A 339 15.98 -16.73 -5.30
CA ARG A 339 14.89 -17.73 -5.33
C ARG A 339 14.62 -18.29 -6.73
N ARG A 340 14.70 -17.46 -7.77
CA ARG A 340 14.56 -17.92 -9.15
C ARG A 340 15.72 -18.80 -9.60
N SER A 341 16.95 -18.51 -9.16
CA SER A 341 18.13 -19.28 -9.55
C SER A 341 18.17 -20.67 -8.90
N SER A 342 17.79 -20.78 -7.63
CA SER A 342 17.75 -22.06 -6.90
C SER A 342 16.71 -23.02 -7.46
N SER A 343 15.58 -22.50 -7.93
CA SER A 343 14.49 -23.29 -8.50
C SER A 343 14.68 -23.68 -9.97
N VAL A 344 15.82 -23.38 -10.58
CA VAL A 344 16.23 -23.90 -11.90
C VAL A 344 17.15 -25.11 -11.75
N GLN A 345 17.63 -25.39 -10.52
CA GLN A 345 18.56 -26.48 -10.22
C GLN A 345 17.88 -27.74 -9.63
N GLU A 346 16.59 -27.67 -9.31
CA GLU A 346 15.71 -28.81 -9.01
C GLU A 346 14.96 -29.26 -10.27
#